data_AF-A0A6M7W2G3-F1
#
_entry.id   AF-A0A6M7W2G3-F1
#
_cell.length_a   1.000
_cell.length_b   1.000
_cell.length_c   1.000
_cell.angle_alpha   90.00
_cell.angle_beta   90.00
_cell.angle_gamma   90.00
#
_symmetry.space_group_name_H-M   'P 1'
#
loop_
_entity.id
_entity.type
_entity.pdbx_description
1 polymer ?
#
loop_
_entity_poly.entity_id
_entity_poly.type
_entity_poly.pdbx_seq_one_letter_code
_entity_poly.pdbx_strand_id
1 'polypeptide(L)'
;MSDIPLFSERLSRRAFLGASALGAASMALSACTTTDVATPPPPVAAAPPDAAFGDAASMYAARTDEGYQLPAIPVAKLDPKFVRQIVADPTGEKPGTIVVDVSEHFLYLVRDGGKAIRYGVSLGKAGFGWTGSAVVQARKKWPVWTPPPEMIQRRPELAKYKDGMPPGPQSPLGARALYLFRDGKDTMYRLHGTPEWDSIGKNASSGCVRFMNQDIIDLYSRVNGPAQVFVRPNLSAAGKMMAVSSRTAEPIDAGVPKDAEFLK
;
A
#
# COMPACT_ATOMS: atom_id res chain seq x y z
N MET A 1 11.10 -30.99 65.04
CA MET A 1 10.32 -30.03 64.23
C MET A 1 10.97 -28.68 64.47
N SER A 2 11.99 -28.35 63.67
CA SER A 2 12.80 -27.14 63.91
C SER A 2 13.46 -26.66 62.63
N ASP A 3 13.34 -25.36 62.46
CA ASP A 3 13.72 -24.46 61.39
C ASP A 3 15.24 -24.23 61.22
N ILE A 4 15.63 -23.81 59.98
CA ILE A 4 16.52 -22.66 59.57
C ILE A 4 17.93 -22.56 60.24
N PRO A 5 19.06 -22.08 59.62
CA PRO A 5 19.18 -21.11 58.50
C PRO A 5 20.29 -21.33 57.43
N LEU A 6 20.21 -20.43 56.43
CA LEU A 6 21.25 -19.93 55.53
C LEU A 6 22.38 -19.15 56.26
N PHE A 7 23.64 -19.38 55.86
CA PHE A 7 24.78 -18.44 55.99
C PHE A 7 25.70 -18.73 54.77
N SER A 8 25.85 -17.83 53.79
CA SER A 8 26.78 -16.68 53.76
C SER A 8 28.20 -17.05 54.16
N GLU A 9 29.15 -16.98 53.21
CA GLU A 9 30.42 -16.27 53.40
C GLU A 9 31.09 -16.07 52.03
N ARG A 10 31.45 -14.81 51.74
CA ARG A 10 32.24 -14.38 50.58
C ARG A 10 33.70 -14.51 50.95
N LEU A 11 34.57 -14.94 50.04
CA LEU A 11 35.96 -14.48 50.07
C LEU A 11 36.52 -14.26 48.66
N SER A 12 36.93 -13.01 48.44
CA SER A 12 37.64 -12.54 47.26
C SER A 12 39.13 -12.39 47.57
N ARG A 13 39.94 -12.42 46.50
CA ARG A 13 41.29 -11.84 46.40
C ARG A 13 42.36 -12.46 47.31
N ARG A 14 42.96 -13.58 46.87
CA ARG A 14 44.40 -13.90 46.92
C ARG A 14 44.62 -15.40 46.67
N ALA A 15 44.60 -15.79 45.40
CA ALA A 15 45.37 -16.94 44.90
C ALA A 15 46.14 -16.40 43.69
N PHE A 16 47.20 -15.65 43.98
CA PHE A 16 48.59 -16.12 43.97
C PHE A 16 49.13 -16.26 42.55
N LEU A 17 50.01 -15.29 42.27
CA LEU A 17 50.91 -15.17 41.13
C LEU A 17 51.83 -16.38 41.00
N GLY A 18 52.22 -16.67 39.75
CA GLY A 18 53.59 -17.05 39.44
C GLY A 18 53.76 -18.42 38.77
N ALA A 19 54.00 -18.40 37.45
CA ALA A 19 55.21 -18.92 36.82
C ALA A 19 54.98 -19.12 35.32
N SER A 20 55.47 -18.14 34.57
CA SER A 20 55.80 -18.19 33.15
C SER A 20 56.83 -19.28 32.84
N ALA A 21 56.66 -20.04 31.75
CA ALA A 21 57.46 -19.92 30.52
C ALA A 21 57.49 -21.22 29.66
N LEU A 22 57.57 -20.98 28.35
CA LEU A 22 58.10 -21.84 27.26
C LEU A 22 57.15 -22.84 26.58
N GLY A 23 56.86 -22.57 25.30
CA GLY A 23 56.28 -23.53 24.37
C GLY A 23 55.72 -22.86 23.11
N ALA A 24 56.61 -22.44 22.21
CA ALA A 24 56.24 -22.00 20.87
C ALA A 24 55.78 -23.19 20.01
N ALA A 25 54.66 -23.05 19.28
CA ALA A 25 54.47 -23.47 17.88
C ALA A 25 52.96 -23.63 17.53
N SER A 26 52.52 -22.89 16.50
CA SER A 26 51.53 -23.29 15.47
C SER A 26 50.09 -23.58 15.94
N MET A 27 49.01 -22.97 15.44
CA MET A 27 48.69 -22.51 14.09
C MET A 27 47.66 -21.38 14.19
N ALA A 28 47.98 -20.20 13.65
CA ALA A 28 46.96 -19.18 13.36
C ALA A 28 46.30 -19.56 12.03
N LEU A 29 45.14 -20.22 12.08
CA LEU A 29 44.23 -20.29 10.93
C LEU A 29 43.65 -18.89 10.75
N SER A 30 44.33 -18.08 9.93
CA SER A 30 43.80 -16.82 9.44
C SER A 30 42.65 -17.14 8.49
N ALA A 31 41.41 -17.02 8.98
CA ALA A 31 40.23 -17.09 8.15
C ALA A 31 40.16 -15.81 7.31
N CYS A 32 40.48 -15.90 6.02
CA CYS A 32 40.19 -14.86 5.05
C CYS A 32 38.67 -14.77 4.89
N THR A 33 38.00 -13.90 5.66
CA THR A 33 36.65 -13.48 5.29
C THR A 33 36.79 -12.48 4.15
N THR A 34 36.60 -12.95 2.92
CA THR A 34 36.26 -12.03 1.82
C THR A 34 34.96 -11.36 2.23
N THR A 35 35.07 -10.11 2.64
CA THR A 35 33.92 -9.22 2.70
C THR A 35 33.67 -8.85 1.24
N ASP A 36 32.80 -9.61 0.57
CA ASP A 36 32.19 -9.13 -0.65
C ASP A 36 31.48 -7.83 -0.28
N VAL A 37 32.10 -6.71 -0.64
CA VAL A 37 31.43 -5.41 -0.66
C VAL A 37 30.36 -5.56 -1.72
N ALA A 38 29.16 -5.95 -1.28
CA ALA A 38 27.98 -6.01 -2.11
C ALA A 38 27.84 -4.64 -2.78
N THR A 39 28.16 -4.60 -4.06
CA THR A 39 27.96 -3.42 -4.88
C THR A 39 26.47 -3.09 -4.78
N PRO A 40 26.06 -1.87 -4.40
CA PRO A 40 24.65 -1.52 -4.44
C PRO A 40 24.15 -1.82 -5.86
N PRO A 41 22.99 -2.48 -6.00
CA PRO A 41 22.46 -2.79 -7.32
C PRO A 41 22.40 -1.48 -8.11
N PRO A 42 22.77 -1.49 -9.41
CA PRO A 42 22.67 -0.30 -10.23
C PRO A 42 21.26 0.27 -10.08
N PRO A 43 21.09 1.60 -10.04
CA PRO A 43 19.76 2.19 -10.03
C PRO A 43 19.01 1.58 -11.21
N VAL A 44 17.95 0.83 -10.90
CA VAL A 44 17.13 0.17 -11.91
C VAL A 44 16.64 1.29 -12.81
N ALA A 45 17.21 1.37 -14.02
CA ALA A 45 16.77 2.31 -15.02
C ALA A 45 15.25 2.15 -15.14
N ALA A 46 14.51 3.26 -15.01
CA ALA A 46 13.06 3.25 -15.13
C ALA A 46 12.72 2.46 -16.39
N ALA A 47 11.96 1.36 -16.23
CA ALA A 47 11.59 0.53 -17.36
C ALA A 47 10.94 1.42 -18.43
N PRO A 48 11.29 1.27 -19.71
CA PRO A 48 10.70 2.08 -20.76
C PRO A 48 9.16 1.95 -20.70
N PRO A 49 8.41 3.05 -20.90
CA PRO A 49 6.95 3.00 -20.86
C PRO A 49 6.45 1.96 -21.86
N ASP A 50 5.62 1.03 -21.39
CA ASP A 50 5.06 -0.03 -22.23
C ASP A 50 4.24 0.60 -23.38
N ALA A 51 4.46 0.12 -24.61
CA ALA A 51 3.78 0.57 -25.83
C ALA A 51 2.25 0.56 -25.71
N ALA A 52 1.69 -0.22 -24.78
CA ALA A 52 0.25 -0.26 -24.51
C ALA A 52 -0.34 1.04 -23.93
N PHE A 53 0.46 1.91 -23.30
CA PHE A 53 -0.03 3.14 -22.66
C PHE A 53 0.44 4.45 -23.31
N GLY A 54 1.42 4.39 -24.21
CA GLY A 54 2.10 5.58 -24.71
C GLY A 54 3.06 6.19 -23.67
N ASP A 55 3.53 7.41 -23.92
CA ASP A 55 4.39 8.11 -22.99
C ASP A 55 3.63 8.57 -21.72
N ALA A 56 4.39 8.85 -20.66
CA ALA A 56 3.78 9.24 -19.38
C ALA A 56 3.08 10.60 -19.44
N ALA A 57 3.54 11.56 -20.25
CA ALA A 57 2.87 12.85 -20.37
C ALA A 57 1.47 12.69 -20.99
N SER A 58 1.33 11.79 -21.97
CA SER A 58 0.05 11.43 -22.59
C SER A 58 -0.88 10.73 -21.59
N MET A 59 -0.38 9.78 -20.79
CA MET A 59 -1.19 9.10 -19.76
C MET A 59 -1.80 10.06 -18.73
N TYR A 60 -1.04 11.08 -18.36
CA TYR A 60 -1.35 12.00 -17.27
C TYR A 60 -1.74 13.41 -17.73
N ALA A 61 -2.05 13.57 -19.02
CA ALA A 61 -2.50 14.83 -19.59
C ALA A 61 -3.84 15.31 -18.97
N ALA A 62 -4.12 16.60 -19.14
CA ALA A 62 -5.42 17.16 -18.83
C ALA A 62 -6.48 16.51 -19.73
N ARG A 63 -7.66 16.23 -19.18
CA ARG A 63 -8.75 15.61 -19.94
C ARG A 63 -10.12 16.00 -19.42
N THR A 64 -11.10 16.01 -20.31
CA THR A 64 -12.51 16.02 -19.93
C THR A 64 -12.96 14.59 -19.66
N ASP A 65 -13.64 14.38 -18.53
CA ASP A 65 -14.22 13.09 -18.17
C ASP A 65 -15.61 13.31 -17.56
N GLU A 66 -16.66 12.80 -18.21
CA GLU A 66 -18.06 12.95 -17.77
C GLU A 66 -18.46 14.43 -17.51
N GLY A 67 -17.92 15.36 -18.32
CA GLY A 67 -18.16 16.81 -18.19
C GLY A 67 -17.26 17.53 -17.19
N TYR A 68 -16.43 16.83 -16.42
CA TYR A 68 -15.48 17.44 -15.49
C TYR A 68 -14.10 17.62 -16.13
N GLN A 69 -13.49 18.78 -15.89
CA GLN A 69 -12.13 19.06 -16.35
C GLN A 69 -11.10 18.55 -15.34
N LEU A 70 -10.43 17.46 -15.67
CA LEU A 70 -9.32 16.93 -14.89
C LEU A 70 -8.02 17.63 -15.29
N PRO A 71 -7.29 18.23 -14.33
CA PRO A 71 -5.99 18.83 -14.61
C PRO A 71 -4.96 17.76 -14.95
N ALA A 72 -3.95 18.16 -15.73
CA ALA A 72 -2.77 17.35 -15.98
C ALA A 72 -2.00 17.13 -14.67
N ILE A 73 -1.38 15.96 -14.53
CA ILE A 73 -0.43 15.71 -13.44
C ILE A 73 0.97 16.10 -13.93
N PRO A 74 1.75 16.86 -13.15
CA PRO A 74 3.11 17.22 -13.52
C PRO A 74 4.04 16.00 -13.37
N VAL A 75 4.05 15.13 -14.39
CA VAL A 75 4.78 13.84 -14.39
C VAL A 75 6.26 14.01 -14.05
N ALA A 76 6.89 15.12 -14.45
CA ALA A 76 8.28 15.42 -14.13
C ALA A 76 8.55 15.57 -12.61
N LYS A 77 7.51 15.76 -11.79
CA LYS A 77 7.59 15.82 -10.32
C LYS A 77 7.25 14.50 -9.65
N LEU A 78 6.80 13.50 -10.40
CA LEU A 78 6.54 12.16 -9.89
C LEU A 78 7.85 11.38 -9.86
N ASP A 79 8.00 10.51 -8.86
CA ASP A 79 8.99 9.44 -8.95
C ASP A 79 8.58 8.49 -10.10
N PRO A 80 9.45 8.24 -11.10
CA PRO A 80 9.13 7.39 -12.24
C PRO A 80 8.62 5.99 -11.86
N LYS A 81 8.95 5.46 -10.69
CA LYS A 81 8.45 4.15 -10.27
C LYS A 81 6.93 4.13 -10.03
N PHE A 82 6.33 5.27 -9.70
CA PHE A 82 4.89 5.41 -9.43
C PHE A 82 4.07 5.74 -10.69
N VAL A 83 4.73 5.99 -11.82
CA VAL A 83 4.07 6.03 -13.13
C VAL A 83 3.53 4.64 -13.46
N ARG A 84 2.26 4.58 -13.88
CA ARG A 84 1.60 3.35 -14.29
C ARG A 84 2.39 2.65 -15.39
N GLN A 85 2.60 1.35 -15.22
CA GLN A 85 3.37 0.55 -16.17
C GLN A 85 2.97 -0.92 -16.10
N ILE A 86 3.26 -1.66 -17.16
CA ILE A 86 3.13 -3.12 -17.16
C ILE A 86 4.44 -3.71 -16.65
N VAL A 87 4.34 -4.67 -15.75
CA VAL A 87 5.48 -5.39 -15.15
C VAL A 87 5.26 -6.90 -15.26
N ALA A 88 6.33 -7.69 -15.06
CA ALA A 88 6.16 -9.10 -14.73
C ALA A 88 5.35 -9.23 -13.44
N ASP A 89 4.38 -10.15 -13.38
CA ASP A 89 3.49 -10.30 -12.23
C ASP A 89 4.29 -10.77 -10.98
N PRO A 90 4.41 -9.94 -9.93
CA PRO A 90 5.09 -10.34 -8.71
C PRO A 90 4.13 -11.05 -7.73
N THR A 91 2.84 -11.11 -8.03
CA THR A 91 1.81 -11.52 -7.07
C THR A 91 1.54 -13.02 -7.10
N GLY A 92 1.65 -13.65 -8.27
CA GLY A 92 1.32 -15.05 -8.50
C GLY A 92 -0.18 -15.35 -8.40
N GLU A 93 -1.03 -14.33 -8.48
CA GLU A 93 -2.49 -14.50 -8.46
C GLU A 93 -3.06 -14.74 -9.87
N LYS A 94 -4.36 -15.02 -9.95
CA LYS A 94 -5.03 -15.23 -11.24
C LYS A 94 -5.30 -13.90 -11.95
N PRO A 95 -5.28 -13.87 -13.31
CA PRO A 95 -5.70 -12.70 -14.09
C PRO A 95 -7.04 -12.14 -13.61
N GLY A 96 -7.15 -10.80 -13.58
CA GLY A 96 -8.31 -10.08 -13.04
C GLY A 96 -8.28 -9.85 -11.53
N THR A 97 -7.32 -10.43 -10.80
CA THR A 97 -7.13 -10.18 -9.37
C THR A 97 -6.40 -8.85 -9.15
N ILE A 98 -6.81 -8.13 -8.12
CA ILE A 98 -6.19 -6.90 -7.66
C ILE A 98 -5.38 -7.21 -6.40
N VAL A 99 -4.13 -6.77 -6.34
CA VAL A 99 -3.25 -6.96 -5.18
C VAL A 99 -2.65 -5.63 -4.77
N VAL A 100 -2.83 -5.25 -3.52
CA VAL A 100 -2.21 -4.06 -2.91
C VAL A 100 -1.00 -4.52 -2.11
N ASP A 101 0.18 -4.01 -2.46
CA ASP A 101 1.39 -4.12 -1.68
C ASP A 101 1.54 -2.85 -0.81
N VAL A 102 1.33 -3.02 0.49
CA VAL A 102 1.36 -1.92 1.44
C VAL A 102 2.78 -1.38 1.67
N SER A 103 3.79 -2.25 1.60
CA SER A 103 5.18 -1.84 1.84
C SER A 103 5.74 -0.94 0.74
N GLU A 104 5.35 -1.20 -0.51
CA GLU A 104 5.92 -0.54 -1.68
C GLU A 104 4.98 0.51 -2.31
N HIS A 105 3.80 0.73 -1.73
CA HIS A 105 2.79 1.67 -2.23
C HIS A 105 2.36 1.40 -3.68
N PHE A 106 2.18 0.12 -3.99
CA PHE A 106 1.75 -0.32 -5.32
C PHE A 106 0.43 -1.08 -5.24
N LEU A 107 -0.39 -0.88 -6.27
CA LEU A 107 -1.48 -1.79 -6.60
C LEU A 107 -1.18 -2.45 -7.94
N TYR A 108 -1.46 -3.75 -8.01
CA TYR A 108 -1.30 -4.58 -9.20
C TYR A 108 -2.66 -5.06 -9.67
N LEU A 109 -2.98 -4.89 -10.95
CA LEU A 109 -4.05 -5.61 -11.63
C LEU A 109 -3.40 -6.74 -12.46
N VAL A 110 -3.61 -7.98 -12.05
CA VAL A 110 -2.98 -9.15 -12.67
C VAL A 110 -3.59 -9.40 -14.06
N ARG A 111 -2.73 -9.73 -15.02
CA ARG A 111 -3.07 -10.01 -16.41
C ARG A 111 -2.55 -11.37 -16.84
N ASP A 112 -3.07 -11.84 -17.96
CA ASP A 112 -2.53 -13.02 -18.64
C ASP A 112 -1.07 -12.83 -19.06
N GLY A 113 -0.40 -13.96 -19.33
CA GLY A 113 0.99 -13.97 -19.79
C GLY A 113 2.02 -13.62 -18.71
N GLY A 114 1.67 -13.82 -17.42
CA GLY A 114 2.58 -13.56 -16.30
C GLY A 114 2.89 -12.08 -16.11
N LYS A 115 1.95 -11.20 -16.45
CA LYS A 115 2.10 -9.74 -16.37
C LYS A 115 1.10 -9.14 -15.39
N ALA A 116 1.39 -7.94 -14.92
CA ALA A 116 0.44 -7.12 -14.16
C ALA A 116 0.56 -5.66 -14.58
N ILE A 117 -0.53 -4.89 -14.47
CA ILE A 117 -0.45 -3.43 -14.50
C ILE A 117 -0.16 -2.97 -13.07
N ARG A 118 0.94 -2.27 -12.87
CA ARG A 118 1.32 -1.66 -11.59
C ARG A 118 0.92 -0.18 -11.60
N TYR A 119 0.25 0.24 -10.53
CA TYR A 119 -0.13 1.62 -10.26
C TYR A 119 0.55 2.10 -8.98
N GLY A 120 1.09 3.32 -8.97
CA GLY A 120 1.47 3.99 -7.73
C GLY A 120 0.23 4.43 -6.96
N VAL A 121 0.21 4.17 -5.65
CA VAL A 121 -0.92 4.54 -4.79
C VAL A 121 -0.46 5.26 -3.53
N SER A 122 -1.38 5.94 -2.86
CA SER A 122 -1.21 6.39 -1.48
C SER A 122 -2.08 5.53 -0.57
N LEU A 123 -1.56 5.21 0.62
CA LEU A 123 -2.18 4.25 1.54
C LEU A 123 -2.46 4.90 2.89
N GLY A 124 -3.20 4.15 3.73
CA GLY A 124 -3.52 4.56 5.09
C GLY A 124 -2.28 4.88 5.92
N LYS A 125 -2.37 5.90 6.76
CA LYS A 125 -1.43 6.12 7.86
C LYS A 125 -1.27 4.85 8.71
N ALA A 126 -0.12 4.69 9.34
CA ALA A 126 0.12 3.58 10.26
C ALA A 126 -1.02 3.50 11.30
N GLY A 127 -1.59 2.30 11.47
CA GLY A 127 -2.76 2.08 12.34
C GLY A 127 -4.13 2.16 11.64
N PHE A 128 -4.21 2.71 10.42
CA PHE A 128 -5.45 2.86 9.65
C PHE A 128 -5.56 1.89 8.46
N GLY A 129 -4.53 1.07 8.23
CA GLY A 129 -4.52 0.06 7.18
C GLY A 129 -5.23 -1.24 7.59
N TRP A 130 -5.91 -1.86 6.63
CA TRP A 130 -6.45 -3.21 6.73
C TRP A 130 -5.66 -4.13 5.80
N THR A 131 -5.39 -5.36 6.23
CA THR A 131 -4.84 -6.43 5.38
C THR A 131 -5.82 -7.59 5.36
N GLY A 132 -6.03 -8.18 4.19
CA GLY A 132 -7.26 -8.93 3.99
C GLY A 132 -7.55 -9.35 2.56
N SER A 133 -8.60 -10.15 2.42
CA SER A 133 -9.28 -10.40 1.15
C SER A 133 -10.65 -9.71 1.12
N ALA A 134 -10.98 -9.13 -0.03
CA ALA A 134 -12.26 -8.50 -0.30
C ALA A 134 -12.60 -8.65 -1.79
N VAL A 135 -13.80 -8.24 -2.18
CA VAL A 135 -14.25 -8.24 -3.56
C VAL A 135 -14.74 -6.85 -3.92
N VAL A 136 -14.34 -6.33 -5.07
CA VAL A 136 -15.01 -5.15 -5.63
C VAL A 136 -16.40 -5.60 -6.08
N GLN A 137 -17.46 -5.11 -5.43
CA GLN A 137 -18.85 -5.45 -5.81
C GLN A 137 -19.65 -4.24 -6.26
N ALA A 138 -19.21 -3.02 -5.98
CA ALA A 138 -19.83 -1.82 -6.52
C ALA A 138 -18.77 -0.83 -7.00
N ARG A 139 -19.15 0.03 -7.94
CA ARG A 139 -18.30 1.10 -8.47
C ARG A 139 -19.13 2.34 -8.79
N LYS A 140 -18.51 3.51 -8.74
CA LYS A 140 -19.16 4.78 -9.07
C LYS A 140 -18.20 5.72 -9.79
N LYS A 141 -18.71 6.34 -10.87
CA LYS A 141 -18.07 7.50 -11.49
C LYS A 141 -18.45 8.76 -10.72
N TRP A 142 -17.47 9.62 -10.49
CA TRP A 142 -17.64 10.91 -9.81
C TRP A 142 -18.56 10.81 -8.58
N PRO A 143 -18.16 10.01 -7.57
CA PRO A 143 -18.98 9.82 -6.38
C PRO A 143 -19.13 11.11 -5.58
N VAL A 144 -20.32 11.31 -5.01
CA VAL A 144 -20.53 12.27 -3.92
C VAL A 144 -19.69 11.82 -2.73
N TRP A 145 -18.99 12.76 -2.11
CA TRP A 145 -18.25 12.49 -0.89
C TRP A 145 -18.99 13.02 0.33
N THR A 146 -19.35 12.13 1.24
CA THR A 146 -19.99 12.51 2.51
C THR A 146 -19.03 12.17 3.66
N PRO A 147 -18.44 13.17 4.35
CA PRO A 147 -17.54 12.92 5.46
C PRO A 147 -18.28 12.19 6.60
N PRO A 148 -17.69 11.13 7.18
CA PRO A 148 -18.26 10.46 8.35
C PRO A 148 -18.38 11.39 9.56
N PRO A 149 -19.34 11.14 10.48
CA PRO A 149 -19.50 11.95 11.70
C PRO A 149 -18.22 12.09 12.51
N GLU A 150 -17.43 11.02 12.65
CA GLU A 150 -16.17 11.00 13.39
C GLU A 150 -15.13 11.92 12.73
N MET A 151 -15.14 12.00 11.40
CA MET A 151 -14.28 12.91 10.66
C MET A 151 -14.68 14.37 10.91
N ILE A 152 -15.98 14.68 10.93
CA ILE A 152 -16.51 16.02 11.23
C ILE A 152 -16.17 16.42 12.67
N GLN A 153 -16.24 15.51 13.64
CA GLN A 153 -15.85 15.80 15.03
C GLN A 153 -14.39 16.26 15.14
N ARG A 154 -13.48 15.64 14.38
CA ARG A 154 -12.05 16.00 14.34
C ARG A 154 -11.78 17.24 13.49
N ARG A 155 -12.63 17.50 12.49
CA ARG A 155 -12.53 18.60 11.52
C ARG A 155 -13.90 19.27 11.34
N PRO A 156 -14.30 20.15 12.28
CA PRO A 156 -15.64 20.76 12.27
C PRO A 156 -15.96 21.55 10.99
N GLU A 157 -14.95 22.04 10.28
CA GLU A 157 -15.10 22.73 8.99
C GLU A 157 -15.72 21.86 7.90
N LEU A 158 -15.67 20.53 8.04
CA LEU A 158 -16.28 19.57 7.11
C LEU A 158 -17.79 19.44 7.29
N ALA A 159 -18.38 19.96 8.37
CA ALA A 159 -19.81 19.89 8.64
C ALA A 159 -20.67 20.48 7.51
N LYS A 160 -20.13 21.43 6.74
CA LYS A 160 -20.79 21.99 5.54
C LYS A 160 -21.06 20.94 4.45
N TYR A 161 -20.35 19.81 4.47
CA TYR A 161 -20.51 18.71 3.53
C TYR A 161 -21.22 17.49 4.15
N LYS A 162 -21.82 17.62 5.34
CA LYS A 162 -22.53 16.52 6.02
C LYS A 162 -23.63 15.87 5.16
N ASP A 163 -24.20 16.64 4.24
CA ASP A 163 -25.25 16.21 3.31
C ASP A 163 -24.69 15.82 1.93
N GLY A 164 -23.36 15.76 1.80
CA GLY A 164 -22.63 15.40 0.58
C GLY A 164 -21.93 16.61 -0.07
N MET A 165 -20.64 16.45 -0.34
CA MET A 165 -19.88 17.31 -1.24
C MET A 165 -20.17 16.90 -2.69
N PRO A 166 -20.56 17.87 -3.56
CA PRO A 166 -20.77 17.58 -4.97
C PRO A 166 -19.54 16.93 -5.64
N PRO A 167 -19.74 16.08 -6.66
CA PRO A 167 -18.63 15.53 -7.39
C PRO A 167 -17.84 16.60 -8.13
N GLY A 168 -16.55 16.33 -8.35
CA GLY A 168 -15.71 17.19 -9.16
C GLY A 168 -14.23 17.01 -8.86
N PRO A 169 -13.35 17.70 -9.61
CA PRO A 169 -11.90 17.48 -9.54
C PRO A 169 -11.30 17.66 -8.16
N GLN A 170 -11.95 18.43 -7.28
CA GLN A 170 -11.52 18.69 -5.89
C GLN A 170 -12.12 17.73 -4.86
N SER A 171 -12.95 16.76 -5.28
CA SER A 171 -13.55 15.78 -4.37
C SER A 171 -12.47 14.87 -3.76
N PRO A 172 -12.50 14.60 -2.44
CA PRO A 172 -11.58 13.65 -1.80
C PRO A 172 -11.67 12.21 -2.34
N LEU A 173 -12.80 11.83 -2.93
CA LEU A 173 -12.98 10.53 -3.60
C LEU A 173 -12.52 10.53 -5.07
N GLY A 174 -12.19 11.71 -5.61
CA GLY A 174 -11.72 11.88 -6.98
C GLY A 174 -12.72 11.42 -8.04
N ALA A 175 -12.19 11.00 -9.18
CA ALA A 175 -12.97 10.71 -10.38
C ALA A 175 -13.75 9.39 -10.33
N ARG A 176 -13.29 8.41 -9.55
CA ARG A 176 -13.90 7.07 -9.46
C ARG A 176 -13.73 6.52 -8.05
N ALA A 177 -14.67 5.69 -7.63
CA ALA A 177 -14.54 4.84 -6.44
C ALA A 177 -14.99 3.41 -6.75
N LEU A 178 -14.21 2.43 -6.29
CA LEU A 178 -14.53 1.00 -6.27
C LEU A 178 -14.70 0.60 -4.81
N TYR A 179 -15.82 -0.04 -4.51
CA TYR A 179 -16.30 -0.34 -3.17
C TYR A 179 -15.98 -1.80 -2.86
N LEU A 180 -15.23 -2.03 -1.78
CA LEU A 180 -14.80 -3.35 -1.36
C LEU A 180 -15.76 -3.96 -0.35
N PHE A 181 -16.12 -5.21 -0.61
CA PHE A 181 -17.03 -5.99 0.21
C PHE A 181 -16.32 -7.24 0.74
N ARG A 182 -16.72 -7.67 1.93
CA ARG A 182 -16.34 -8.96 2.52
C ARG A 182 -17.60 -9.62 3.08
N ASP A 183 -17.83 -10.88 2.73
CA ASP A 183 -19.01 -11.64 3.15
C ASP A 183 -20.34 -10.92 2.83
N GLY A 184 -20.40 -10.25 1.67
CA GLY A 184 -21.56 -9.46 1.23
C GLY A 184 -21.78 -8.14 1.98
N LYS A 185 -20.87 -7.75 2.88
CA LYS A 185 -20.94 -6.50 3.64
C LYS A 185 -19.91 -5.50 3.16
N ASP A 186 -20.31 -4.23 3.11
CA ASP A 186 -19.41 -3.12 2.82
C ASP A 186 -18.30 -3.06 3.88
N THR A 187 -17.04 -3.02 3.45
CA THR A 187 -15.88 -2.93 4.36
C THR A 187 -15.56 -1.50 4.78
N MET A 188 -16.22 -0.50 4.18
CA MET A 188 -15.85 0.92 4.24
C MET A 188 -14.46 1.23 3.64
N TYR A 189 -13.82 0.23 3.04
CA TYR A 189 -12.59 0.38 2.28
C TYR A 189 -12.90 0.65 0.81
N ARG A 190 -12.08 1.50 0.19
CA ARG A 190 -12.25 1.96 -1.19
C ARG A 190 -10.94 1.91 -1.95
N LEU A 191 -11.03 1.63 -3.24
CA LEU A 191 -10.03 2.06 -4.22
C LEU A 191 -10.60 3.31 -4.88
N HIS A 192 -9.99 4.47 -4.71
CA HIS A 192 -10.57 5.72 -5.20
C HIS A 192 -9.53 6.72 -5.69
N GLY A 193 -9.99 7.72 -6.44
CA GLY A 193 -9.16 8.81 -6.92
C GLY A 193 -8.83 9.84 -5.85
N THR A 194 -7.90 10.75 -6.16
CA THR A 194 -7.61 11.92 -5.34
C THR A 194 -7.08 13.08 -6.19
N PRO A 195 -7.40 14.35 -5.84
CA PRO A 195 -6.73 15.52 -6.40
C PRO A 195 -5.25 15.63 -5.98
N GLU A 196 -4.90 15.10 -4.81
CA GLU A 196 -3.56 15.15 -4.21
C GLU A 196 -2.61 14.13 -4.87
N TRP A 197 -2.23 14.36 -6.13
CA TRP A 197 -1.29 13.49 -6.86
C TRP A 197 0.09 13.40 -6.19
N ASP A 198 0.48 14.41 -5.43
CA ASP A 198 1.74 14.48 -4.70
C ASP A 198 1.73 13.61 -3.42
N SER A 199 0.59 13.00 -3.08
CA SER A 199 0.46 12.03 -1.98
C SER A 199 0.89 10.61 -2.37
N ILE A 200 1.00 10.31 -3.66
CA ILE A 200 1.35 8.96 -4.15
C ILE A 200 2.72 8.53 -3.62
N GLY A 201 2.82 7.27 -3.18
CA GLY A 201 4.01 6.75 -2.52
C GLY A 201 4.12 7.10 -1.03
N LYS A 202 3.09 7.70 -0.44
CA LYS A 202 3.08 8.11 0.98
C LYS A 202 1.93 7.47 1.74
N ASN A 203 2.11 7.34 3.05
CA ASN A 203 1.07 6.97 4.02
C ASN A 203 0.27 8.23 4.42
N ALA A 204 -0.68 8.64 3.59
CA ALA A 204 -1.40 9.91 3.74
C ALA A 204 -2.92 9.78 3.94
N SER A 205 -3.51 8.60 3.73
CA SER A 205 -4.96 8.40 3.82
C SER A 205 -5.42 7.96 5.22
N SER A 206 -6.74 7.98 5.45
CA SER A 206 -7.39 7.38 6.63
C SER A 206 -7.65 5.88 6.48
N GLY A 207 -7.02 5.23 5.49
CA GLY A 207 -7.08 3.78 5.31
C GLY A 207 -7.13 3.37 3.85
N CYS A 208 -8.06 3.95 3.08
CA CYS A 208 -8.33 3.58 1.69
C CYS A 208 -7.14 3.74 0.74
N VAL A 209 -7.21 3.08 -0.41
CA VAL A 209 -6.20 3.16 -1.47
C VAL A 209 -6.53 4.34 -2.39
N ARG A 210 -5.65 5.33 -2.40
CA ARG A 210 -5.78 6.56 -3.17
C ARG A 210 -4.94 6.51 -4.43
N PHE A 211 -5.54 6.84 -5.56
CA PHE A 211 -4.93 6.85 -6.87
C PHE A 211 -4.91 8.26 -7.45
N MET A 212 -3.95 8.53 -8.33
CA MET A 212 -4.11 9.63 -9.29
C MET A 212 -5.41 9.43 -10.08
N ASN A 213 -6.13 10.52 -10.38
CA ASN A 213 -7.43 10.43 -11.05
C ASN A 213 -7.34 9.69 -12.41
N GLN A 214 -6.28 9.92 -13.17
CA GLN A 214 -6.02 9.24 -14.44
C GLN A 214 -5.81 7.73 -14.28
N ASP A 215 -5.25 7.30 -13.15
CA ASP A 215 -5.01 5.88 -12.86
C ASP A 215 -6.25 5.16 -12.35
N ILE A 216 -7.06 5.80 -11.49
CA ILE A 216 -8.32 5.18 -11.08
C ILE A 216 -9.32 5.09 -12.24
N ILE A 217 -9.28 6.04 -13.18
CA ILE A 217 -10.09 5.96 -14.41
C ILE A 217 -9.68 4.74 -15.23
N ASP A 218 -8.38 4.50 -15.39
CA ASP A 218 -7.88 3.31 -16.10
C ASP A 218 -8.27 2.02 -15.38
N LEU A 219 -8.00 1.90 -14.08
CA LEU A 219 -8.39 0.73 -13.28
C LEU A 219 -9.90 0.47 -13.37
N TYR A 220 -10.73 1.50 -13.19
CA TYR A 220 -12.19 1.42 -13.26
C TYR A 220 -12.68 0.86 -14.60
N SER A 221 -12.05 1.26 -15.71
CA SER A 221 -12.41 0.79 -17.05
C SER A 221 -12.08 -0.69 -17.30
N ARG A 222 -11.16 -1.25 -16.52
CA ARG A 222 -10.69 -2.63 -16.63
C ARG A 222 -11.44 -3.58 -15.69
N VAL A 223 -11.97 -3.08 -14.58
CA VAL A 223 -12.75 -3.86 -13.62
C VAL A 223 -14.22 -3.83 -14.01
N ASN A 224 -14.62 -4.78 -14.86
CA ASN A 224 -15.98 -4.87 -15.46
C ASN A 224 -16.92 -5.88 -14.78
N GLY A 225 -16.44 -6.60 -13.79
CA GLY A 225 -17.21 -7.55 -12.98
C GLY A 225 -16.60 -7.67 -11.58
N PRO A 226 -17.16 -8.51 -10.71
CA PRO A 226 -16.61 -8.73 -9.38
C PRO A 226 -15.14 -9.13 -9.45
N ALA A 227 -14.28 -8.38 -8.76
CA ALA A 227 -12.84 -8.59 -8.79
C ALA A 227 -12.32 -8.90 -7.39
N GLN A 228 -11.56 -9.99 -7.27
CA GLN A 228 -10.88 -10.35 -6.02
C GLN A 228 -9.82 -9.30 -5.71
N VAL A 229 -9.78 -8.86 -4.46
CA VAL A 229 -8.77 -7.95 -3.94
C VAL A 229 -8.04 -8.61 -2.78
N PHE A 230 -6.71 -8.53 -2.79
CA PHE A 230 -5.87 -8.86 -1.65
C PHE A 230 -5.08 -7.63 -1.21
N VAL A 231 -5.18 -7.26 0.06
CA VAL A 231 -4.36 -6.20 0.66
C VAL A 231 -3.32 -6.86 1.56
N ARG A 232 -2.04 -6.72 1.19
CA ARG A 232 -0.93 -7.44 1.80
C ARG A 232 0.06 -6.46 2.44
N PRO A 233 0.64 -6.79 3.60
CA PRO A 233 1.74 -5.99 4.17
C PRO A 233 2.92 -5.86 3.19
N ASN A 234 3.21 -6.94 2.46
CA ASN A 234 4.21 -7.04 1.41
C ASN A 234 3.92 -8.29 0.55
N LEU A 235 4.64 -8.46 -0.56
CA LEU A 235 4.46 -9.60 -1.47
C LEU A 235 5.24 -10.87 -1.09
N SER A 236 5.95 -10.90 0.03
CA SER A 236 6.64 -12.11 0.51
C SER A 236 5.64 -13.24 0.85
N ALA A 237 6.12 -14.48 0.91
CA ALA A 237 5.28 -15.62 1.33
C ALA A 237 4.61 -15.40 2.69
N ALA A 238 5.35 -14.83 3.66
CA ALA A 238 4.80 -14.47 4.97
C ALA A 238 3.72 -13.37 4.83
N GLY A 239 3.97 -12.35 4.00
CA GLY A 239 3.00 -11.29 3.71
C GLY A 239 1.70 -11.81 3.09
N LYS A 240 1.78 -12.84 2.23
CA LYS A 240 0.59 -13.54 1.69
C LYS A 240 -0.20 -14.24 2.80
N MET A 241 0.47 -14.86 3.78
CA MET A 241 -0.17 -15.56 4.90
C MET A 241 -0.76 -14.60 5.95
N MET A 242 -0.17 -13.41 6.13
CA MET A 242 -0.64 -12.39 7.09
C MET A 242 -1.80 -11.53 6.58
N ALA A 243 -2.27 -11.75 5.36
CA ALA A 243 -3.39 -11.01 4.76
C ALA A 243 -4.76 -11.37 5.37
N VAL A 244 -4.82 -11.76 6.65
CA VAL A 244 -6.06 -12.03 7.37
C VAL A 244 -6.00 -11.24 8.68
N SER A 245 -6.15 -9.92 8.60
CA SER A 245 -6.33 -9.08 9.78
C SER A 245 -7.79 -8.65 9.92
N SER A 246 -8.28 -8.62 11.15
CA SER A 246 -9.65 -8.23 11.51
C SER A 246 -9.85 -6.72 11.66
N ARG A 247 -8.81 -5.88 11.46
CA ARG A 247 -8.93 -4.43 11.63
C ARG A 247 -9.79 -3.81 10.53
N THR A 248 -10.85 -3.10 10.88
CA THR A 248 -11.59 -2.26 9.94
C THR A 248 -10.83 -0.97 9.67
N ALA A 249 -10.75 -0.53 8.42
CA ALA A 249 -10.25 0.80 8.09
C ALA A 249 -11.15 1.88 8.72
N GLU A 250 -10.61 3.06 9.00
CA GLU A 250 -11.48 4.20 9.32
C GLU A 250 -12.31 4.54 8.08
N PRO A 251 -13.65 4.65 8.21
CA PRO A 251 -14.49 5.11 7.12
C PRO A 251 -14.00 6.47 6.59
N ILE A 252 -14.03 6.61 5.26
CA ILE A 252 -13.74 7.89 4.59
C ILE A 252 -15.00 8.52 3.99
N ASP A 253 -16.07 7.73 3.91
CA ASP A 253 -17.38 8.08 3.38
C ASP A 253 -18.50 7.46 4.23
N ALA A 254 -19.74 7.83 3.94
CA ALA A 254 -20.94 7.29 4.60
C ALA A 254 -21.39 5.92 4.06
N GLY A 255 -20.58 5.23 3.26
CA GLY A 255 -20.90 3.93 2.67
C GLY A 255 -21.07 3.96 1.14
N VAL A 256 -21.54 2.85 0.58
CA VAL A 256 -21.86 2.73 -0.86
C VAL A 256 -23.02 3.66 -1.22
N PRO A 257 -22.85 4.59 -2.20
CA PRO A 257 -23.91 5.44 -2.69
C PRO A 257 -25.09 4.64 -3.24
N LYS A 258 -26.32 5.14 -3.05
CA LYS A 258 -27.54 4.47 -3.53
C LYS A 258 -27.57 4.29 -5.05
N ASP A 259 -26.89 5.17 -5.76
CA ASP A 259 -26.77 5.19 -7.23
C ASP A 259 -25.45 4.59 -7.73
N ALA A 260 -24.75 3.82 -6.89
CA ALA A 260 -23.60 3.03 -7.30
C ALA A 260 -24.01 1.86 -8.20
N GLU A 261 -23.15 1.55 -9.17
CA GLU A 261 -23.32 0.39 -10.05
C GLU A 261 -22.79 -0.84 -9.32
N PHE A 262 -23.65 -1.82 -9.06
CA PHE A 262 -23.24 -3.12 -8.56
C PHE A 262 -22.79 -4.02 -9.72
N LEU A 263 -21.61 -4.60 -9.57
CA LEU A 263 -21.00 -5.49 -10.54
C LEU A 263 -21.62 -6.88 -10.43
N LYS A 264 -22.05 -7.43 -11.57
CA LYS A 264 -22.64 -8.76 -11.71
C LYS A 264 -21.69 -9.71 -12.40
#